data_AF-A0A7V7WVN8-F1
#
_entry.id   AF-A0A7V7WVN8-F1
#
_cell.length_a   1.000
_cell.length_b   1.000
_cell.length_c   1.000
_cell.angle_alpha   90.00
_cell.angle_beta   90.00
_cell.angle_gamma   90.00
#
_symmetry.space_group_name_H-M   'P 1'
#
loop_
_entity.id
_entity.type
_entity.pdbx_description
1 polymer ?
#
loop_
_entity_poly.entity_id
_entity_poly.type
_entity_poly.pdbx_seq_one_letter_code
_entity_poly.pdbx_strand_id
1 'polypeptide(L)' 'MEKTTVYVPPEVKRALGRLASARGTSEAELIREALRKIVAEAPAPRPRLPLIESGKRMLAERVDEALEGFGSP' A
#
# COMPACT_ATOMS: atom_id res chain seq x y z
N MET A 1 1.76 2.86 16.35
CA MET A 1 2.76 3.70 15.66
C MET A 1 4.14 3.31 16.15
N GLU A 2 5.10 3.16 15.24
CA GLU A 2 6.49 2.88 15.57
C GLU A 2 7.32 4.17 15.50
N LYS A 3 8.22 4.39 16.47
CA LYS A 3 9.05 5.59 16.53
C LYS A 3 10.28 5.40 15.64
N THR A 4 10.35 6.19 14.57
CA THR A 4 11.51 6.24 13.67
C THR A 4 12.16 7.62 13.75
N THR A 5 13.48 7.68 13.87
CA THR A 5 14.26 8.93 13.83
C THR A 5 14.99 9.02 12.49
N VAL A 6 14.83 10.12 11.77
CA VAL A 6 15.50 10.38 10.49
C VAL A 6 16.19 11.73 10.53
N TYR A 7 17.36 11.81 9.91
CA TYR A 7 18.02 13.09 9.66
C TYR A 7 17.40 13.73 8.43
N VAL A 8 17.05 15.01 8.55
CA VAL A 8 16.52 15.81 7.44
C VAL A 8 17.35 17.08 7.30
N PRO A 9 17.58 17.58 6.07
CA PRO A 9 18.25 18.85 5.89
C PRO A 9 17.50 20.00 6.59
N PRO A 10 18.20 20.99 7.14
CA PRO A 10 17.60 22.07 7.93
C PRO A 10 16.60 22.93 7.12
N GLU A 11 16.80 23.08 5.82
CA GLU A 11 15.86 23.73 4.90
C GLU A 11 14.54 22.97 4.77
N VAL A 12 14.58 21.64 4.72
CA VAL A 12 13.40 20.78 4.66
C VAL A 12 12.62 20.87 5.96
N LYS A 13 13.32 20.82 7.11
CA LYS A 13 12.69 20.99 8.43
C LYS A 13 11.97 22.35 8.55
N ARG A 14 12.60 23.43 8.10
CA ARG A 14 12.01 24.78 8.11
C ARG A 14 10.78 24.87 7.20
N ALA A 15 10.83 24.26 6.01
CA ALA A 15 9.70 24.23 5.10
C ALA A 15 8.53 23.42 5.68
N LEU A 16 8.81 22.29 6.33
CA LEU A 16 7.81 21.45 6.99
C LEU A 16 7.09 22.19 8.11
N GLY A 17 7.83 22.92 8.96
CA GLY A 17 7.23 23.73 10.03
C GLY A 17 6.29 24.81 9.50
N ARG A 18 6.68 25.54 8.45
CA ARG A 18 5.81 26.53 7.81
C ARG A 18 4.53 25.90 7.26
N LEU A 19 4.65 24.73 6.61
CA LEU A 19 3.51 24.02 6.04
C LEU A 19 2.58 23.49 7.13
N ALA A 20 3.13 22.97 8.23
CA ALA A 20 2.39 22.49 9.38
C ALA A 20 1.56 23.61 10.02
N SER A 21 2.19 24.78 10.27
CA SER A 21 1.51 25.96 10.78
C SER A 21 0.41 26.45 9.84
N ALA A 22 0.69 26.54 8.53
CA ALA A 22 -0.29 26.99 7.54
C ALA A 22 -1.51 26.07 7.44
N ARG A 23 -1.33 24.76 7.65
CA ARG A 23 -2.40 23.75 7.60
C ARG A 23 -3.05 23.47 8.96
N GLY A 24 -2.55 24.05 10.05
CA GLY A 24 -3.04 23.75 11.40
C GLY A 24 -2.84 22.29 11.82
N THR A 25 -1.79 21.63 11.32
CA THR A 25 -1.49 20.21 11.63
C THR A 25 -0.08 20.06 12.20
N SER A 26 0.24 18.87 12.71
CA SER A 26 1.59 18.57 13.19
C SER A 26 2.53 18.22 12.04
N GLU A 27 3.80 18.58 12.15
CA GLU A 27 4.84 18.16 11.21
C GLU A 27 4.88 16.62 11.05
N ALA A 28 4.64 15.90 12.14
CA ALA A 28 4.61 14.45 12.14
C ALA A 28 3.47 13.88 11.28
N GLU A 29 2.30 14.56 11.22
CA GLU A 29 1.20 14.14 10.35
C GLU A 29 1.57 14.37 8.88
N LEU A 30 2.22 15.49 8.55
CA LEU A 30 2.70 15.74 7.19
C LEU A 30 3.73 14.70 6.73
N ILE A 31 4.67 14.33 7.62
CA ILE A 31 5.65 13.26 7.32
C ILE A 31 4.91 11.94 7.08
N ARG A 32 3.94 11.59 7.93
CA ARG A 32 3.12 10.37 7.74
C ARG A 32 2.35 10.39 6.43
N GLU A 33 1.72 11.52 6.08
CA GLU A 33 0.98 11.69 4.83
C GLU A 33 1.90 11.49 3.62
N ALA A 34 3.08 12.13 3.62
CA ALA A 34 4.05 11.99 2.55
C ALA A 34 4.53 10.53 2.40
N LEU A 35 4.87 9.87 3.52
CA LEU A 35 5.29 8.47 3.51
C LEU A 35 4.19 7.54 3.00
N ARG A 36 2.92 7.74 3.41
CA ARG A 36 1.79 6.95 2.90
C ARG A 36 1.65 7.07 1.39
N LYS A 37 1.78 8.28 0.83
CA LYS A 37 1.71 8.50 -0.62
C LYS A 37 2.82 7.76 -1.36
N ILE A 38 4.07 7.95 -0.91
CA ILE A 38 5.25 7.31 -1.52
C ILE A 38 5.13 5.78 -1.48
N VAL A 39 4.70 5.22 -0.35
CA VAL A 39 4.56 3.76 -0.19
C VAL A 39 3.39 3.22 -1.02
N ALA A 40 2.28 3.95 -1.11
CA ALA A 40 1.13 3.55 -1.93
C ALA A 40 1.44 3.58 -3.44
N GLU A 41 2.30 4.50 -3.87
CA GLU A 41 2.76 4.61 -5.26
C GLU A 41 3.86 3.59 -5.59
N ALA A 42 4.50 2.98 -4.58
CA ALA A 42 5.52 1.97 -4.81
C ALA A 42 4.91 0.75 -5.52
N PRO A 43 5.57 0.22 -6.58
CA PRO A 43 5.07 -0.93 -7.30
C PRO A 43 4.91 -2.10 -6.33
N ALA A 44 3.71 -2.70 -6.34
CA ALA A 44 3.46 -3.90 -5.55
C ALA A 44 4.52 -4.97 -5.91
N PRO A 45 5.06 -5.69 -4.91
CA PRO A 45 5.97 -6.77 -5.20
C PRO A 45 5.30 -7.74 -6.16
N ARG A 46 6.01 -8.14 -7.23
CA ARG A 46 5.46 -9.08 -8.20
C ARG A 46 5.02 -10.34 -7.45
N PRO A 47 3.77 -10.82 -7.66
CA PRO A 47 3.31 -12.02 -6.99
C PRO A 47 4.23 -13.19 -7.35
N ARG A 48 4.71 -13.89 -6.33
CA ARG A 48 5.43 -15.15 -6.52
C ARG A 48 4.37 -16.23 -6.70
N LEU A 49 4.16 -16.68 -7.93
CA LEU A 49 3.21 -17.75 -8.27
C LEU A 49 3.79 -19.13 -7.89
N PRO A 50 2.94 -20.09 -7.48
CA PRO A 50 1.48 -20.00 -7.35
C PRO A 50 1.05 -19.53 -5.96
N LEU A 51 0.17 -18.53 -5.89
CA LEU A 51 -0.36 -18.00 -4.61
C LEU A 51 -1.20 -19.03 -3.85
N ILE A 52 -1.79 -19.98 -4.58
CA ILE A 52 -2.41 -21.22 -4.09
C ILE A 52 -2.21 -22.30 -5.15
N GLU A 53 -1.98 -23.54 -4.73
CA GLU A 53 -2.14 -24.70 -5.61
C GLU A 53 -3.55 -25.25 -5.41
N SER A 54 -4.38 -25.18 -6.46
CA SER A 54 -5.78 -25.62 -6.38
C SER A 54 -5.93 -27.15 -6.26
N GLY A 55 -4.84 -27.90 -6.45
CA GLY A 55 -4.85 -29.37 -6.58
C GLY A 55 -5.57 -29.88 -7.83
N LYS A 56 -6.17 -29.00 -8.64
CA LYS A 56 -6.98 -29.32 -9.80
C LYS A 56 -6.21 -28.95 -11.07
N ARG A 57 -5.60 -29.95 -11.70
CA ARG A 57 -4.68 -29.80 -12.85
C ARG A 57 -5.23 -29.01 -14.04
N MET A 58 -6.55 -29.00 -14.22
CA MET A 58 -7.22 -28.33 -15.35
C MET A 58 -8.20 -27.23 -14.91
N LEU A 59 -8.04 -26.69 -13.69
CA LEU A 59 -9.00 -25.71 -13.18
C LEU A 59 -9.00 -24.42 -14.00
N ALA A 60 -7.85 -23.99 -14.51
CA ALA A 60 -7.74 -22.79 -15.34
C ALA A 60 -8.38 -22.99 -16.72
N GLU A 61 -8.38 -24.22 -17.22
CA GLU A 61 -8.91 -24.60 -18.53
C GLU A 61 -10.38 -25.01 -18.47
N ARG A 62 -10.92 -25.28 -17.27
CA ARG A 62 -12.32 -25.72 -17.04
C ARG A 62 -13.06 -24.78 -16.09
N VAL A 63 -12.83 -23.47 -16.23
CA VAL A 63 -13.44 -22.46 -15.36
C VAL A 63 -14.96 -22.49 -15.45
N ASP A 64 -15.52 -22.66 -16.65
CA ASP A 64 -16.97 -22.64 -16.87
C ASP A 64 -17.70 -23.76 -16.12
N GLU A 65 -17.15 -24.99 -16.16
CA GLU A 65 -17.67 -26.13 -15.40
C GLU A 65 -17.45 -25.95 -13.90
N ALA A 66 -16.31 -25.40 -13.50
CA ALA A 66 -16.00 -25.16 -12.09
C ALA A 66 -16.89 -24.08 -11.44
N LEU A 67 -17.51 -23.22 -12.24
CA LEU A 67 -18.43 -22.17 -11.81
C LEU A 67 -19.91 -22.54 -11.98
N GLU A 68 -20.22 -23.76 -12.40
CA GLU A 68 -21.61 -24.21 -12.53
C GLU A 68 -22.32 -24.16 -11.16
N GLY A 69 -23.47 -23.48 -11.11
CA GLY A 69 -24.23 -23.27 -9.87
C GLY A 69 -23.67 -22.18 -8.94
N PHE A 70 -22.60 -21.48 -9.34
CA PHE A 70 -22.06 -20.36 -8.55
C PHE A 70 -23.05 -19.19 -8.50
N GLY A 71 -23.53 -18.85 -7.30
CA GLY A 71 -24.48 -17.76 -7.09
C GLY A 71 -25.97 -18.15 -7.22
N SER A 72 -26.27 -19.44 -7.39
CA SER A 72 -27.64 -19.94 -7.26
C SER A 72 -28.08 -19.92 -5.78
N PRO A 73 -29.36 -19.61 -5.48
CA PRO A 73 -29.88 -19.52 -4.10
C PRO A 73 -29.89 -20.86 -3.36
#